data_AF-A0A3N9MN03-F1
#
_entry.id   AF-A0A3N9MN03-F1
#
_cell.length_a   1.000
_cell.length_b   1.000
_cell.length_c   1.000
_cell.angle_alpha   90.00
_cell.angle_beta   90.00
_cell.angle_gamma   90.00
#
_symmetry.space_group_name_H-M   'P 1'
#
loop_
_entity.id
_entity.type
_entity.pdbx_description
1 polymer ?
#
loop_
_entity_poly.entity_id
_entity_poly.type
_entity_poly.pdbx_seq_one_letter_code
_entity_poly.pdbx_strand_id
1 'polypeptide(L)'
;MMKDSVKLLILILTIFSFLSCDKDGGIGPCIHTYKEPIINIISIQDTLKNTYLSSVKLYNLKINGYEQNSEILLDISYSIILDDSLYNCNIPFGFGTEEGKYEFIIEAENYDPKQITIENVSYSVFNGGCPSYNDGGKRVQLYIN
;
A
#
# COMPACT_ATOMS: atom_id res chain seq x y z
N MET A 1 -46.01 34.29 8.49
CA MET A 1 -45.31 33.01 8.75
C MET A 1 -44.27 32.61 7.69
N MET A 2 -44.08 33.35 6.58
CA MET A 2 -43.12 32.97 5.53
C MET A 2 -41.72 33.60 5.70
N LYS A 3 -41.60 34.66 6.53
CA LYS A 3 -40.40 35.50 6.64
C LYS A 3 -39.32 34.89 7.55
N ASP A 4 -39.72 34.04 8.50
CA ASP A 4 -38.80 33.42 9.47
C ASP A 4 -38.15 32.16 8.89
N SER A 5 -38.86 31.41 8.04
CA SER A 5 -38.32 30.25 7.31
C SER A 5 -37.23 30.64 6.31
N VAL A 6 -37.35 31.81 5.66
CA VAL A 6 -36.33 32.32 4.73
C VAL A 6 -35.06 32.73 5.49
N LYS A 7 -35.19 33.33 6.68
CA LYS A 7 -34.04 33.67 7.52
C LYS A 7 -33.30 32.42 8.01
N LEU A 8 -34.04 31.38 8.38
CA LEU A 8 -33.46 30.10 8.81
C LEU A 8 -32.72 29.40 7.66
N LEU A 9 -33.28 29.43 6.45
CA LEU A 9 -32.64 28.85 5.26
C LEU A 9 -31.35 29.59 4.89
N ILE A 10 -31.37 30.94 4.92
CA ILE A 10 -30.18 31.76 4.68
C ILE A 10 -29.11 31.47 5.73
N LEU A 11 -29.49 31.39 7.02
CA LEU A 11 -28.55 31.09 8.10
C LEU A 11 -27.87 29.72 7.93
N ILE A 12 -28.62 28.68 7.51
CA ILE A 12 -28.07 27.34 7.26
C ILE A 12 -27.10 27.37 6.08
N LEU A 13 -27.46 28.03 4.97
CA LEU A 13 -26.58 28.18 3.80
C LEU A 13 -25.28 28.91 4.13
N THR A 14 -25.31 29.95 4.96
CA THR A 14 -24.10 30.66 5.38
C THR A 14 -23.22 29.79 6.27
N ILE A 15 -23.80 28.98 7.17
CA ILE A 15 -23.03 28.06 8.04
C ILE A 15 -22.33 26.97 7.23
N PHE A 16 -22.99 26.40 6.22
CA PHE A 16 -22.37 25.41 5.32
C PHE A 16 -21.23 26.00 4.49
N SER A 17 -21.27 27.31 4.21
CA SER A 17 -20.21 28.00 3.45
C SER A 17 -18.90 28.14 4.24
N PHE A 18 -18.98 28.24 5.58
CA PHE A 18 -17.79 28.36 6.44
C PHE A 18 -17.17 27.02 6.84
N LEU A 19 -17.83 25.89 6.53
CA LEU A 19 -17.27 24.55 6.72
C LEU A 19 -16.47 24.06 5.50
N SER A 20 -16.41 24.86 4.42
CA SER A 20 -15.54 24.58 3.29
C SER A 20 -14.11 24.96 3.67
N CYS A 21 -13.29 23.93 3.94
CA CYS A 21 -11.92 24.08 4.38
C CYS A 21 -11.08 24.74 3.27
N ASP A 22 -10.61 25.95 3.55
CA ASP A 22 -9.63 26.69 2.76
C ASP A 22 -8.30 25.91 2.71
N LYS A 23 -7.90 25.50 1.50
CA LYS A 23 -6.58 25.86 0.93
C LYS A 23 -6.33 25.43 -0.52
N ASP A 24 -7.06 24.48 -1.12
CA ASP A 24 -6.74 23.99 -2.48
C ASP A 24 -7.95 23.77 -3.42
N GLY A 25 -8.93 24.68 -3.40
CA GLY A 25 -9.78 24.95 -4.59
C GLY A 25 -10.70 23.85 -5.15
N GLY A 26 -10.89 22.73 -4.47
CA GLY A 26 -11.81 21.66 -4.90
C GLY A 26 -13.05 21.54 -4.01
N ILE A 27 -14.24 21.62 -4.60
CA ILE A 27 -15.48 21.16 -3.93
C ILE A 27 -15.58 19.65 -4.17
N GLY A 28 -15.17 18.84 -3.18
CA GLY A 28 -15.18 17.38 -3.29
C GLY A 28 -14.79 16.69 -1.97
N PRO A 29 -14.99 15.37 -1.85
CA PRO A 29 -14.55 14.61 -0.67
C PRO A 29 -13.02 14.67 -0.57
N CYS A 30 -12.51 14.77 0.66
CA CYS A 30 -11.08 14.68 0.88
C CYS A 30 -10.63 13.23 0.75
N ILE A 31 -9.88 12.94 -0.31
CA ILE A 31 -9.40 11.59 -0.62
C ILE A 31 -7.89 11.54 -0.42
N HIS A 32 -7.44 10.47 0.23
CA HIS A 32 -6.05 10.07 0.26
C HIS A 32 -5.83 8.93 -0.73
N THR A 33 -4.73 8.96 -1.48
CA THR A 33 -4.44 7.94 -2.50
C THR A 33 -3.01 7.44 -2.39
N TYR A 34 -2.85 6.11 -2.41
CA TYR A 34 -1.55 5.47 -2.63
C TYR A 34 -1.35 5.30 -4.14
N LYS A 35 -0.26 5.83 -4.70
CA LYS A 35 -0.01 5.78 -6.15
C LYS A 35 0.66 4.50 -6.62
N GLU A 36 1.41 3.86 -5.73
CA GLU A 36 2.08 2.59 -5.97
C GLU A 36 2.12 1.76 -4.68
N PRO A 37 2.39 0.46 -4.74
CA PRO A 37 2.59 -0.34 -3.54
C PRO A 37 3.81 0.12 -2.75
N ILE A 38 3.76 -0.01 -1.42
CA ILE A 38 4.83 0.42 -0.54
C ILE A 38 6.05 -0.51 -0.60
N ILE A 39 5.87 -1.80 -0.90
CA ILE A 39 6.95 -2.76 -1.17
C ILE A 39 6.97 -3.10 -2.66
N ASN A 40 8.16 -3.01 -3.26
CA ASN A 40 8.43 -3.38 -4.64
C ASN A 40 9.63 -4.32 -4.69
N ILE A 41 9.41 -5.62 -4.87
CA ILE A 41 10.46 -6.60 -5.06
C ILE A 41 10.89 -6.59 -6.53
N ILE A 42 12.05 -6.00 -6.80
CA ILE A 42 12.54 -5.77 -8.16
C ILE A 42 13.28 -6.98 -8.74
N SER A 43 13.90 -7.78 -7.88
CA SER A 43 14.62 -9.01 -8.27
C SER A 43 14.85 -9.90 -7.07
N ILE A 44 15.00 -11.21 -7.34
CA ILE A 44 15.46 -12.20 -6.37
C ILE A 44 16.60 -12.98 -7.01
N GLN A 45 17.77 -12.96 -6.39
CA GLN A 45 18.99 -13.57 -6.95
C GLN A 45 19.44 -14.77 -6.10
N ASP A 46 19.79 -15.85 -6.77
CA ASP A 46 20.61 -16.93 -6.20
C ASP A 46 22.08 -16.50 -6.32
N THR A 47 22.73 -16.18 -5.20
CA THR A 47 24.13 -15.73 -5.25
C THR A 47 25.12 -16.87 -5.48
N LEU A 48 24.73 -18.14 -5.29
CA LEU A 48 25.61 -19.29 -5.54
C LEU A 48 25.66 -19.63 -7.03
N LYS A 49 24.51 -19.60 -7.71
CA LYS A 49 24.40 -19.88 -9.16
C LYS A 49 24.52 -18.63 -10.02
N ASN A 50 24.47 -17.44 -9.41
CA ASN A 50 24.40 -16.16 -10.10
C ASN A 50 23.24 -16.08 -11.11
N THR A 51 22.07 -16.57 -10.70
CA THR A 51 20.85 -16.61 -11.50
C THR A 51 19.74 -15.84 -10.82
N TYR A 52 18.82 -15.30 -11.61
CA TYR A 52 17.63 -14.60 -11.10
C TYR A 52 16.41 -15.51 -11.18
N LEU A 53 15.60 -15.47 -10.14
CA LEU A 53 14.32 -16.17 -10.11
C LEU A 53 13.27 -15.34 -10.87
N SER A 54 12.35 -16.03 -11.53
CA SER A 54 11.22 -15.41 -12.23
C SER A 54 9.93 -15.40 -11.40
N SER A 55 9.80 -16.30 -10.42
CA SER A 55 8.61 -16.43 -9.59
C SER A 55 8.93 -17.02 -8.22
N VAL A 56 8.14 -16.66 -7.22
CA VAL A 56 8.18 -17.22 -5.85
C VAL A 56 6.76 -17.34 -5.29
N LYS A 57 6.60 -18.17 -4.27
CA LYS A 57 5.44 -18.14 -3.38
C LYS A 57 5.77 -17.31 -2.15
N LEU A 58 4.82 -16.51 -1.68
CA LEU A 58 4.91 -15.73 -0.44
C LEU A 58 3.81 -16.17 0.52
N TYR A 59 4.14 -16.34 1.80
CA TYR A 59 3.18 -16.67 2.86
C TYR A 59 3.66 -16.23 4.24
N ASN A 60 2.82 -16.41 5.26
CA ASN A 60 3.06 -15.99 6.64
C ASN A 60 3.44 -14.50 6.76
N LEU A 61 2.76 -13.64 6.00
CA LEU A 61 3.03 -12.21 6.08
C LEU A 61 2.61 -11.65 7.44
N LYS A 62 3.53 -10.91 8.05
CA LYS A 62 3.29 -10.08 9.22
C LYS A 62 3.73 -8.65 8.93
N ILE A 63 2.90 -7.71 9.34
CA ILE A 63 3.22 -6.27 9.34
C ILE A 63 3.21 -5.82 10.79
N ASN A 64 4.32 -5.25 11.24
CA ASN A 64 4.52 -4.81 12.63
C ASN A 64 4.24 -5.92 13.67
N GLY A 65 4.55 -7.16 13.31
CA GLY A 65 4.35 -8.35 14.15
C GLY A 65 2.94 -8.97 14.09
N TYR A 66 1.98 -8.33 13.42
CA TYR A 66 0.61 -8.83 13.26
C TYR A 66 0.46 -9.59 11.95
N GLU A 67 -0.04 -10.82 12.04
CA GLU A 67 -0.37 -11.64 10.87
C GLU A 67 -1.46 -10.98 10.06
N GLN A 68 -1.24 -10.92 8.75
CA GLN A 68 -2.14 -10.26 7.81
C GLN A 68 -3.07 -11.28 7.16
N ASN A 69 -4.35 -10.94 7.07
CA ASN A 69 -5.31 -11.72 6.29
C ASN A 69 -4.96 -11.63 4.80
N SER A 70 -5.27 -12.69 4.06
CA SER A 70 -4.82 -12.87 2.67
C SER A 70 -5.39 -11.84 1.68
N GLU A 71 -6.49 -11.17 2.02
CA GLU A 71 -7.19 -10.25 1.10
C GLU A 71 -6.67 -8.81 1.14
N ILE A 72 -6.08 -8.37 2.26
CA ILE A 72 -5.78 -6.95 2.53
C ILE A 72 -4.65 -6.41 1.64
N LEU A 73 -3.77 -7.27 1.15
CA LEU A 73 -2.58 -6.85 0.41
C LEU A 73 -2.84 -6.46 -1.05
N LEU A 74 -4.00 -6.83 -1.60
CA LEU A 74 -4.23 -6.78 -3.03
C LEU A 74 -4.74 -5.44 -3.54
N ASP A 75 -5.19 -4.55 -2.64
CA ASP A 75 -5.78 -3.24 -2.99
C ASP A 75 -4.91 -2.41 -3.93
N ILE A 76 -3.61 -2.36 -3.65
CA ILE A 76 -2.60 -1.80 -4.55
C ILE A 76 -1.46 -2.79 -4.67
N SER A 77 -1.57 -3.64 -5.67
CA SER A 77 -0.62 -4.71 -5.91
C SER A 77 -0.45 -4.97 -7.40
N TYR A 78 0.68 -5.59 -7.77
CA TYR A 78 0.91 -6.06 -9.13
C TYR A 78 1.74 -7.34 -9.11
N SER A 79 1.54 -8.18 -10.14
CA SER A 79 2.24 -9.46 -10.33
C SER A 79 2.14 -10.41 -9.13
N ILE A 80 1.07 -10.32 -8.36
CA ILE A 80 0.76 -11.18 -7.21
C ILE A 80 -0.67 -11.71 -7.37
N ILE A 81 -0.84 -13.01 -7.19
CA ILE A 81 -2.14 -13.69 -7.24
C ILE A 81 -2.29 -14.50 -5.96
N LEU A 82 -3.40 -14.29 -5.26
CA LEU A 82 -3.74 -15.11 -4.10
C LEU A 82 -4.41 -16.41 -4.57
N ASP A 83 -3.88 -17.54 -4.08
CA ASP A 83 -4.46 -18.86 -4.21
C ASP A 83 -4.55 -19.48 -2.81
N ASP A 84 -5.77 -19.60 -2.29
CA ASP A 84 -6.09 -19.90 -0.88
C ASP A 84 -5.40 -18.96 0.13
N SER A 85 -4.22 -19.35 0.61
CA SER A 85 -3.39 -18.63 1.59
C SER A 85 -1.96 -18.42 1.10
N LEU A 86 -1.70 -18.71 -0.17
CA LEU A 86 -0.40 -18.58 -0.81
C LEU A 86 -0.46 -17.50 -1.88
N TYR A 87 0.47 -16.57 -1.81
CA TYR A 87 0.64 -15.56 -2.85
C TYR A 87 1.62 -16.07 -3.89
N ASN A 88 1.14 -16.29 -5.10
CA ASN A 88 1.98 -16.59 -6.25
C ASN A 88 2.46 -15.27 -6.86
N CYS A 89 3.77 -15.01 -6.78
CA CYS A 89 4.39 -13.75 -7.16
C CYS A 89 5.31 -13.94 -8.38
N ASN A 90 5.06 -13.19 -9.45
CA ASN A 90 5.98 -13.09 -10.59
C ASN A 90 6.90 -11.89 -10.40
N ILE A 91 8.20 -12.06 -10.57
CA ILE A 91 9.19 -11.01 -10.33
C ILE A 91 9.31 -10.13 -11.60
N PRO A 92 9.22 -8.79 -11.51
CA PRO A 92 9.01 -8.00 -10.28
C PRO A 92 7.55 -7.96 -9.82
N PHE A 93 7.34 -7.87 -8.50
CA PHE A 93 6.03 -7.73 -7.86
C PHE A 93 6.04 -6.68 -6.74
N GLY A 94 4.86 -6.16 -6.41
CA GLY A 94 4.72 -5.21 -5.30
C GLY A 94 3.36 -5.30 -4.62
N PHE A 95 3.31 -4.93 -3.34
CA PHE A 95 2.13 -5.04 -2.49
C PHE A 95 2.17 -4.11 -1.27
N GLY A 96 0.99 -3.90 -0.67
CA GLY A 96 0.80 -3.23 0.61
C GLY A 96 0.85 -1.70 0.56
N THR A 97 0.35 -1.07 1.62
CA THR A 97 0.33 0.40 1.83
C THR A 97 0.79 0.83 3.21
N GLU A 98 0.92 -0.12 4.14
CA GLU A 98 1.22 0.16 5.55
C GLU A 98 2.71 0.41 5.76
N GLU A 99 3.05 1.41 6.57
CA GLU A 99 4.44 1.65 6.96
C GLU A 99 4.84 0.72 8.12
N GLY A 100 6.13 0.37 8.18
CA GLY A 100 6.71 -0.35 9.32
C GLY A 100 7.61 -1.52 8.94
N LYS A 101 7.51 -2.60 9.71
CA LYS A 101 8.32 -3.81 9.55
C LYS A 101 7.52 -4.91 8.85
N TYR A 102 8.07 -5.45 7.78
CA TYR A 102 7.49 -6.54 7.00
C TYR A 102 8.25 -7.83 7.25
N GLU A 103 7.54 -8.91 7.54
CA GLU A 103 8.11 -10.24 7.74
C GLU A 103 7.28 -11.25 6.97
N PHE A 104 7.91 -12.03 6.08
CA PHE A 104 7.21 -13.05 5.30
C PHE A 104 8.17 -14.16 4.90
N ILE A 105 7.64 -15.30 4.49
CA ILE A 105 8.43 -16.41 3.96
C ILE A 105 8.29 -16.41 2.45
N ILE A 106 9.42 -16.56 1.74
CA ILE A 106 9.43 -16.87 0.31
C ILE A 106 9.81 -18.32 0.10
N GLU A 107 9.15 -18.96 -0.85
CA GLU A 107 9.45 -20.32 -1.31
C GLU A 107 9.62 -20.30 -2.84
N ALA A 108 10.62 -21.04 -3.32
CA ALA A 108 10.87 -21.19 -4.74
C ALA A 108 11.24 -22.64 -5.07
N GLU A 109 11.05 -23.04 -6.31
CA GLU A 109 11.34 -24.40 -6.76
C GLU A 109 12.84 -24.72 -6.58
N ASN A 110 13.14 -25.83 -5.90
CA ASN A 110 14.51 -26.28 -5.61
C ASN A 110 15.30 -25.37 -4.63
N TYR A 111 14.60 -24.55 -3.84
CA TYR A 111 15.18 -23.77 -2.74
C TYR A 111 14.46 -24.07 -1.43
N ASP A 112 15.21 -24.06 -0.33
CA ASP A 112 14.59 -24.09 1.00
C ASP A 112 13.81 -22.78 1.25
N PRO A 113 12.66 -22.83 1.95
CA PRO A 113 11.93 -21.62 2.30
C PRO A 113 12.79 -20.65 3.11
N LYS A 114 12.70 -19.36 2.78
CA LYS A 114 13.51 -18.31 3.39
C LYS A 114 12.65 -17.25 4.06
N GLN A 115 12.90 -17.01 5.34
CA GLN A 115 12.32 -15.88 6.07
C GLN A 115 12.96 -14.58 5.60
N ILE A 116 12.13 -13.64 5.19
CA ILE A 116 12.50 -12.28 4.81
C ILE A 116 12.01 -11.32 5.88
N THR A 117 12.86 -10.35 6.21
CA THR A 117 12.52 -9.22 7.09
C THR A 117 12.96 -7.94 6.40
N ILE A 118 12.02 -7.02 6.19
CA ILE A 118 12.29 -5.68 5.64
C ILE A 118 11.93 -4.66 6.72
N GLU A 119 12.96 -4.06 7.30
CA GLU A 119 12.82 -3.03 8.33
C GLU A 119 12.58 -1.65 7.71
N ASN A 120 11.96 -0.75 8.48
CA ASN A 120 11.81 0.67 8.13
C ASN A 120 11.25 0.87 6.71
N VAL A 121 10.08 0.30 6.45
CA VAL A 121 9.32 0.49 5.21
C VAL A 121 8.49 1.75 5.36
N SER A 122 8.70 2.72 4.48
CA SER A 122 7.92 3.96 4.42
C SER A 122 7.89 4.46 2.98
N TYR A 123 6.92 5.31 2.66
CA TYR A 123 6.94 6.06 1.41
C TYR A 123 8.00 7.16 1.47
N SER A 124 8.71 7.39 0.38
CA SER A 124 9.67 8.50 0.28
C SER A 124 9.00 9.82 -0.08
N VAL A 125 7.77 9.78 -0.61
CA VAL A 125 7.00 10.97 -0.98
C VAL A 125 5.66 10.95 -0.25
N PHE A 126 5.41 12.01 0.51
CA PHE A 126 4.10 12.36 1.04
C PHE A 126 3.73 13.76 0.54
N ASN A 127 2.62 13.87 -0.17
CA ASN A 127 2.04 15.13 -0.57
C ASN A 127 0.76 15.34 0.25
N GLY A 128 0.85 16.22 1.25
CA GLY A 128 -0.29 16.64 2.06
C GLY A 128 -1.19 17.63 1.33
N GLY A 129 -2.42 17.77 1.81
CA GLY A 129 -3.44 18.61 1.17
C GLY A 129 -4.72 17.84 0.95
N CYS A 130 -5.61 18.41 0.14
CA CYS A 130 -6.89 17.80 -0.19
C CYS A 130 -7.14 17.94 -1.71
N PRO A 131 -6.87 16.89 -2.52
CA PRO A 131 -6.48 15.53 -2.12
C PRO A 131 -5.01 15.41 -1.66
N SER A 132 -4.70 14.32 -0.95
CA SER A 132 -3.33 13.96 -0.56
C SER A 132 -2.92 12.63 -1.18
N TYR A 133 -1.61 12.39 -1.28
CA TYR A 133 -1.11 11.11 -1.78
C TYR A 133 0.24 10.67 -1.19
N ASN A 134 0.45 9.35 -1.22
CA ASN A 134 1.71 8.68 -0.94
C ASN A 134 2.29 8.06 -2.22
N ASP A 135 3.61 8.15 -2.39
CA ASP A 135 4.35 7.64 -3.55
C ASP A 135 5.82 7.36 -3.18
N GLY A 136 6.56 6.73 -4.07
CA GLY A 136 7.97 6.40 -3.83
C GLY A 136 8.15 5.28 -2.81
N GLY A 137 7.45 4.17 -3.02
CA GLY A 137 7.56 2.94 -2.23
C GLY A 137 8.97 2.33 -2.27
N LYS A 138 9.26 1.47 -1.31
CA LYS A 138 10.58 0.85 -1.13
C LYS A 138 10.84 -0.22 -2.20
N ARG A 139 11.94 -0.06 -2.94
CA ARG A 139 12.40 -1.00 -3.97
C ARG A 139 13.49 -1.90 -3.39
N VAL A 140 13.29 -3.22 -3.46
CA VAL A 140 14.11 -4.21 -2.75
C VAL A 140 14.54 -5.33 -3.68
N GLN A 141 15.84 -5.62 -3.66
CA GLN A 141 16.40 -6.85 -4.21
C GLN A 141 16.58 -7.85 -3.07
N LEU A 142 16.09 -9.08 -3.26
CA LEU A 142 16.23 -10.18 -2.31
C LEU A 142 17.24 -11.22 -2.81
N TYR A 143 17.65 -12.11 -1.90
CA TYR A 143 18.58 -13.20 -2.17
C TYR A 143 18.07 -14.48 -1.52
N ILE A 144 18.14 -15.64 -2.19
CA ILE A 144 17.43 -16.87 -1.76
C ILE A 144 18.32 -18.04 -1.30
N ASN A 145 19.63 -17.96 -1.49
CA ASN A 145 20.59 -18.96 -0.99
C ASN A 145 20.76 -18.98 0.53
#